data_AF-A0A257NJ84-F1
#
_entry.id   AF-A0A257NJ84-F1
#
_cell.length_a   1.000
_cell.length_b   1.000
_cell.length_c   1.000
_cell.angle_alpha   90.00
_cell.angle_beta   90.00
_cell.angle_gamma   90.00
#
_symmetry.space_group_name_H-M   'P 1'
#
loop_
_entity.id
_entity.type
_entity.pdbx_description
1 polymer ?
#
loop_
_entity_poly.entity_id
_entity_poly.type
_entity_poly.pdbx_seq_one_letter_code
_entity_poly.pdbx_strand_id
1 'polypeptide(L)'
;MAGQVRCLVTGATGYIGSRLAPRLLDDGHQVRALARNPAKLADVPWREQVEVVRGDLADVDSLIEAFDGMDVIYYLVHSMGSSRNFAAEEYRSVSNVVTA
;
A
#
# COMPACT_ATOMS: atom_id res chain seq x y z
N MET A 1 -1.72 -22.91 -11.48
CA MET A 1 -2.38 -21.77 -10.83
C MET A 1 -1.53 -21.42 -9.62
N ALA A 2 -0.96 -20.22 -9.59
CA ALA A 2 -0.31 -19.74 -8.37
C ALA A 2 -1.37 -19.73 -7.25
N GLY A 3 -1.01 -20.17 -6.04
CA GLY A 3 -1.93 -20.15 -4.92
C GLY A 3 -2.44 -18.73 -4.62
N GLN A 4 -3.62 -18.63 -4.01
CA GLN A 4 -4.09 -17.37 -3.46
C GLN A 4 -3.10 -16.84 -2.41
N VAL A 5 -2.72 -15.57 -2.51
CA VAL A 5 -1.86 -14.87 -1.55
C VAL A 5 -2.54 -13.60 -1.04
N ARG A 6 -2.06 -13.10 0.09
CA ARG A 6 -2.49 -11.85 0.73
C ARG A 6 -1.53 -10.73 0.34
N CYS A 7 -2.03 -9.79 -0.45
CA CYS A 7 -1.28 -8.68 -1.00
C CYS A 7 -1.63 -7.39 -0.29
N LEU A 8 -0.63 -6.61 0.11
CA LEU A 8 -0.82 -5.22 0.49
C LEU A 8 -0.35 -4.29 -0.63
N VAL A 9 -1.18 -3.31 -0.98
CA VAL A 9 -0.85 -2.26 -1.94
C VAL A 9 -0.64 -0.94 -1.20
N THR A 10 0.62 -0.52 -1.06
CA THR A 10 0.92 0.87 -0.71
C THR A 10 0.62 1.78 -1.90
N GLY A 11 0.39 3.07 -1.67
CA GLY A 11 0.08 3.99 -2.77
C GLY A 11 -1.22 3.64 -3.50
N ALA A 12 -2.17 2.96 -2.83
CA ALA A 12 -3.44 2.53 -3.40
C ALA A 12 -4.29 3.71 -3.94
N THR A 13 -4.10 4.91 -3.42
CA THR A 13 -4.76 6.14 -3.90
C THR A 13 -4.09 6.73 -5.16
N GLY A 14 -2.99 6.14 -5.63
CA GLY A 14 -2.18 6.63 -6.74
C GLY A 14 -2.55 6.02 -8.08
N TYR A 15 -1.89 6.49 -9.14
CA TYR A 15 -2.15 6.06 -10.52
C TYR A 15 -1.95 4.54 -10.69
N ILE A 16 -0.82 3.99 -10.25
CA ILE A 16 -0.54 2.55 -10.42
C ILE A 16 -1.35 1.72 -9.41
N GLY A 17 -1.29 2.08 -8.12
CA GLY A 17 -1.94 1.31 -7.05
C GLY A 17 -3.45 1.12 -7.26
N SER A 18 -4.16 2.17 -7.70
CA SER A 18 -5.62 2.09 -7.94
C SER A 18 -6.03 1.15 -9.07
N ARG A 19 -5.11 0.83 -10.00
CA ARG A 19 -5.33 -0.11 -11.10
C ARG A 19 -4.75 -1.50 -10.81
N LEU A 20 -3.78 -1.59 -9.91
CA LEU A 20 -3.22 -2.85 -9.47
C LEU A 20 -4.19 -3.61 -8.56
N ALA A 21 -4.81 -2.93 -7.59
CA ALA A 21 -5.76 -3.55 -6.66
C ALA A 21 -6.86 -4.39 -7.36
N PRO A 22 -7.62 -3.89 -8.35
CA PRO A 22 -8.63 -4.70 -9.02
C PRO A 22 -8.04 -5.88 -9.81
N ARG A 23 -6.84 -5.74 -10.39
CA ARG A 23 -6.19 -6.86 -11.09
C ARG A 23 -5.80 -8.00 -10.15
N LEU A 24 -5.28 -7.65 -8.97
CA LEU A 24 -4.97 -8.65 -7.94
C LEU A 24 -6.23 -9.38 -7.47
N LEU A 25 -7.36 -8.66 -7.35
CA LEU A 25 -8.65 -9.26 -7.04
C LEU A 25 -9.13 -10.19 -8.17
N ASP A 26 -9.04 -9.75 -9.43
CA ASP A 26 -9.42 -10.54 -10.61
C ASP A 26 -8.59 -11.83 -10.72
N ASP A 27 -7.32 -11.80 -10.30
CA ASP A 27 -6.42 -12.96 -10.22
C ASP A 27 -6.69 -13.86 -8.98
N GLY A 28 -7.67 -13.51 -8.14
CA GLY A 28 -8.12 -14.30 -6.99
C GLY A 28 -7.34 -14.07 -5.69
N HIS A 29 -6.51 -13.03 -5.61
CA HIS A 29 -5.75 -12.69 -4.39
C HIS A 29 -6.60 -11.90 -3.38
N GLN A 30 -6.22 -11.97 -2.11
CA GLN A 30 -6.79 -11.10 -1.08
C GLN A 30 -6.00 -9.79 -1.06
N VAL A 31 -6.67 -8.65 -1.00
CA VAL A 31 -6.03 -7.34 -1.11
C VAL A 31 -6.32 -6.47 0.10
N ARG A 32 -5.26 -5.94 0.69
CA ARG A 32 -5.27 -4.85 1.67
C ARG A 32 -4.73 -3.57 1.02
N ALA A 33 -5.52 -2.51 1.01
CA ALA A 33 -5.13 -1.21 0.47
C ALA A 33 -4.68 -0.28 1.60
N LEU A 34 -3.40 0.11 1.59
CA LEU A 34 -2.83 1.04 2.57
C LEU A 34 -2.94 2.47 2.06
N ALA A 35 -3.53 3.35 2.87
CA ALA A 35 -3.57 4.78 2.59
C ALA A 35 -3.32 5.62 3.84
N ARG A 36 -2.53 6.69 3.70
CA ARG A 36 -2.37 7.71 4.75
C ARG A 36 -3.70 8.38 5.12
N ASN A 37 -4.55 8.58 4.11
CA ASN A 37 -5.93 9.04 4.28
C ASN A 37 -6.89 8.05 3.58
N PRO A 38 -7.44 7.06 4.31
CA PRO A 38 -8.37 6.06 3.78
C PRO A 38 -9.61 6.63 3.10
N ALA A 39 -10.08 7.83 3.47
CA ALA A 39 -11.26 8.43 2.87
C ALA A 39 -11.10 8.68 1.36
N LYS A 40 -9.86 8.80 0.86
CA LYS A 40 -9.57 8.92 -0.58
C LYS A 40 -9.89 7.67 -1.39
N LEU A 41 -10.17 6.55 -0.74
CA LEU A 41 -10.58 5.30 -1.37
C LEU A 41 -12.09 5.08 -1.29
N ALA A 42 -12.88 6.01 -0.73
CA ALA A 42 -14.31 5.79 -0.51
C ALA A 42 -15.08 5.43 -1.80
N ASP A 43 -14.74 6.11 -2.91
CA ASP A 43 -15.49 6.00 -4.16
C ASP A 43 -14.86 5.07 -5.21
N VAL A 44 -13.82 4.30 -4.84
CA VAL A 44 -13.19 3.38 -5.80
C VAL A 44 -14.11 2.17 -6.05
N PRO A 45 -14.25 1.67 -7.30
CA PRO A 45 -15.21 0.60 -7.61
C PRO A 45 -14.98 -0.73 -6.87
N TRP A 46 -13.76 -0.97 -6.40
CA TRP A 46 -13.35 -2.16 -5.68
C TRP A 46 -13.34 -2.01 -4.15
N ARG A 47 -13.89 -0.89 -3.62
CA ARG A 47 -13.81 -0.55 -2.19
C ARG A 47 -14.30 -1.65 -1.25
N GLU A 48 -15.38 -2.32 -1.62
CA GLU A 48 -16.02 -3.36 -0.81
C GLU A 48 -15.32 -4.72 -0.89
N GLN A 49 -14.39 -4.89 -1.83
CA GLN A 49 -13.70 -6.17 -2.09
C GLN A 49 -12.32 -6.23 -1.42
N VAL A 50 -11.88 -5.15 -0.78
CA VAL A 50 -10.57 -5.04 -0.14
C VAL A 50 -10.70 -4.64 1.32
N GLU A 51 -9.70 -5.00 2.11
CA GLU A 51 -9.48 -4.37 3.40
C GLU A 51 -8.80 -3.02 3.19
N VAL A 52 -9.35 -1.93 3.75
CA VAL A 52 -8.70 -0.62 3.71
C VAL A 52 -8.16 -0.30 5.09
N VAL A 53 -6.85 -0.07 5.17
CA VAL A 53 -6.17 0.25 6.42
C VAL A 53 -5.46 1.60 6.31
N ARG A 54 -5.35 2.27 7.46
CA ARG A 54 -4.53 3.48 7.59
C ARG A 54 -3.08 3.07 7.88
N GLY A 55 -2.13 3.76 7.27
CA GLY A 55 -0.73 3.73 7.71
C GLY A 55 0.09 4.81 7.03
N ASP A 56 1.25 5.09 7.60
CA ASP A 56 2.18 6.12 7.15
C ASP A 56 3.59 5.51 7.01
N LEU A 57 4.23 5.72 5.85
CA LEU A 57 5.57 5.20 5.61
C LEU A 57 6.63 5.82 6.54
N ALA A 58 6.32 6.96 7.17
CA ALA A 58 7.18 7.57 8.18
C ALA A 58 7.03 6.96 9.58
N ASP A 59 6.04 6.09 9.79
CA ASP A 59 5.66 5.49 11.08
C ASP A 59 5.70 3.96 10.99
N VAL A 60 6.79 3.37 11.50
CA VAL A 60 7.06 1.93 11.38
C VAL A 60 6.02 1.07 12.09
N ASP A 61 5.48 1.50 13.23
CA ASP A 61 4.51 0.71 13.99
C ASP A 61 3.20 0.58 13.19
N SER A 62 2.80 1.66 12.50
CA SER A 62 1.65 1.61 11.59
C SER A 62 1.85 0.65 10.42
N LEU A 63 3.09 0.44 9.99
CA LEU A 63 3.42 -0.52 8.93
C LEU A 63 3.42 -1.95 9.46
N ILE A 64 3.95 -2.19 10.65
CA ILE A 64 3.92 -3.51 11.30
C ILE A 64 2.48 -4.00 11.40
N GLU A 65 1.57 -3.17 11.91
CA GLU A 65 0.14 -3.50 11.99
C GLU A 65 -0.47 -3.75 10.60
N ALA A 66 -0.12 -2.91 9.61
CA ALA A 66 -0.64 -3.06 8.26
C ALA A 66 -0.09 -4.29 7.52
N PHE A 67 1.13 -4.71 7.82
CA PHE A 67 1.83 -5.81 7.15
C PHE A 67 1.54 -7.16 7.78
N ASP A 68 0.97 -7.18 8.99
CA ASP A 68 0.61 -8.41 9.68
C ASP A 68 -0.25 -9.32 8.80
N GLY A 69 0.24 -10.56 8.66
CA GLY A 69 -0.38 -11.59 7.83
C GLY A 69 -0.36 -11.31 6.32
N MET A 70 0.48 -10.42 5.79
CA MET A 70 0.62 -10.23 4.34
C MET A 70 1.73 -11.12 3.78
N ASP A 71 1.53 -11.65 2.58
CA ASP A 71 2.53 -12.48 1.88
C ASP A 71 3.36 -11.64 0.88
N VAL A 72 2.76 -10.57 0.34
CA VAL A 72 3.38 -9.67 -0.65
C VAL A 72 3.07 -8.21 -0.34
N ILE A 73 4.09 -7.36 -0.34
CA ILE A 73 3.95 -5.90 -0.20
C ILE A 73 4.32 -5.22 -1.52
N TYR A 74 3.36 -4.54 -2.15
CA TYR A 74 3.60 -3.69 -3.31
C TYR A 74 3.97 -2.27 -2.86
N TYR A 75 5.25 -1.92 -2.98
CA TYR A 75 5.77 -0.59 -2.71
C TYR A 75 5.60 0.34 -3.93
N LEU A 76 4.52 1.14 -3.95
CA LEU A 76 4.15 2.04 -5.05
C LEU A 76 3.99 3.48 -4.57
N VAL A 77 4.80 3.87 -3.59
CA VAL A 77 4.85 5.23 -3.09
C VAL A 77 6.18 5.84 -3.51
N HIS A 78 6.09 7.04 -4.09
CA HIS A 78 7.21 7.96 -4.13
C HIS A 78 6.67 9.34 -3.74
N SER A 79 7.52 10.17 -3.16
CA SER A 79 7.25 11.57 -2.91
C SER A 79 7.19 12.31 -4.25
N MET A 80 6.01 12.80 -4.64
CA MET A 80 5.89 13.81 -5.70
C MET A 80 6.30 15.21 -5.18
N GLY A 81 6.88 15.30 -3.99
CA GLY A 81 7.23 16.57 -3.35
C GLY A 81 8.52 17.15 -3.92
N SER A 82 8.55 18.47 -4.07
CA SER A 82 9.74 19.26 -4.39
C SER A 82 10.67 19.47 -3.18
N SER A 83 10.72 18.49 -2.26
CA SER A 83 11.52 18.55 -1.03
C SER A 83 13.01 18.62 -1.38
N ARG A 84 13.75 19.52 -0.72
CA ARG A 84 15.22 19.59 -0.86
C ARG A 84 15.93 18.31 -0.41
N ASN A 85 15.25 17.47 0.38
CA ASN A 85 15.78 16.22 0.95
C ASN A 85 15.05 14.98 0.42
N PHE A 86 14.49 15.04 -0.79
CA PHE A 86 13.76 13.93 -1.43
C PHE A 86 14.45 12.56 -1.25
N ALA A 87 15.75 12.46 -1.55
CA ALA A 87 16.49 11.20 -1.45
C ALA A 87 16.53 10.62 -0.03
N ALA A 88 16.64 11.47 0.99
CA ALA A 88 16.65 11.03 2.39
C ALA A 88 15.24 10.58 2.85
N GLU A 89 14.18 11.24 2.37
CA GLU A 89 12.79 10.87 2.66
C GLU A 89 12.40 9.53 2.00
N GLU A 90 12.82 9.32 0.73
CA GLU A 90 12.66 8.05 0.02
C GLU A 90 13.41 6.93 0.76
N TYR A 91 14.68 7.17 1.10
CA TYR A 91 15.50 6.21 1.83
C TYR A 91 14.90 5.83 3.18
N ARG A 92 14.40 6.81 3.94
CA ARG A 92 13.72 6.57 5.21
C ARG A 92 12.47 5.73 5.02
N SER A 93 11.65 6.08 4.03
CA SER A 93 10.37 5.39 3.76
C SER A 93 10.60 3.93 3.37
N VAL A 94 11.56 3.64 2.48
CA VAL A 94 11.87 2.25 2.12
C VAL A 94 12.51 1.49 3.28
N SER A 95 13.36 2.13 4.09
CA SER A 95 13.96 1.50 5.27
C SER A 95 12.90 1.09 6.29
N ASN A 96 11.89 1.93 6.52
CA ASN A 96 10.78 1.61 7.41
C ASN A 96 9.96 0.42 6.89
N VAL A 97 9.71 0.36 5.58
CA VAL A 97 9.01 -0.78 4.94
C VAL A 97 9.79 -2.09 5.05
N VAL A 98 11.12 -2.05 5.00
CA VAL A 98 11.96 -3.25 5.20
C VAL A 98 12.04 -3.65 6.67
N THR A 99 11.87 -2.70 7.58
CA THR A 99 11.93 -2.93 9.03
C THR A 99 10.64 -3.55 9.57
N ALA A 100 9.50 -3.13 9.04
CA ALA A 100 8.18 -3.65 9.36
C ALA A 100 7.94 -5.02 8.72
#